data_AF-A0A662MGN2-F1
#
_entry.id   AF-A0A662MGN2-F1
#
_cell.length_a   1.000
_cell.length_b   1.000
_cell.length_c   1.000
_cell.angle_alpha   90.00
_cell.angle_beta   90.00
_cell.angle_gamma   90.00
#
_symmetry.space_group_name_H-M   'P 1'
#
loop_
_entity.id
_entity.type
_entity.pdbx_description
1 polymer ?
#
loop_
_entity_poly.entity_id
_entity_poly.type
_entity_poly.pdbx_seq_one_letter_code
_entity_poly.pdbx_strand_id
1 'polypeptide(L)'
;MCHREAMGGKKIINDPVHGTIKISGVLLDIASSPELNRLSQIRQLGLAYLVFPGAHHTRFEHSLGVSHVASLLARGMGLDPEDVKLVSTAGILHDLGHGPFSHTMEKVFHDRIGKDHMALTRDIITGESSDWSSEWLDPEERGPTIPEILEHHGLDPGEVASLVCQEGRPSNDSQDKLDVDGGQAYFGGPEYRFQIIHSALDADQLDFLLRDSHYTGEA
;
A
#
# COMPACT_ATOMS: atom_id res chain seq x y z
N MET A 1 -8.90 10.66 22.93
CA MET A 1 -7.69 11.32 23.46
C MET A 1 -6.46 10.52 23.03
N CYS A 2 -5.87 10.87 21.89
CA CYS A 2 -4.51 10.46 21.53
C CYS A 2 -3.93 11.58 20.64
N HIS A 3 -3.90 12.81 21.19
CA HIS A 3 -3.33 13.95 20.50
C HIS A 3 -1.82 13.98 20.70
N ARG A 4 -1.12 14.17 19.57
CA ARG A 4 0.20 14.81 19.40
C ARG A 4 1.38 14.19 20.15
N GLU A 5 2.14 13.39 19.40
CA GLU A 5 3.59 13.55 19.19
C GLU A 5 4.08 12.52 18.15
N ALA A 6 3.79 12.76 16.86
CA ALA A 6 4.45 12.01 15.79
C ALA A 6 5.65 12.82 15.29
N MET A 7 6.68 12.96 16.13
CA MET A 7 7.98 13.51 15.74
C MET A 7 9.08 12.63 16.35
N GLY A 8 9.39 11.51 15.67
CA GLY A 8 10.40 10.53 16.08
C GLY A 8 9.87 9.27 16.79
N GLY A 9 8.55 9.09 16.84
CA GLY A 9 7.90 7.94 17.49
C GLY A 9 8.16 6.60 16.78
N LYS A 10 8.21 5.53 17.58
CA LYS A 10 8.16 4.14 17.09
C LYS A 10 6.90 3.50 17.63
N LYS A 11 6.13 2.86 16.77
CA LYS A 11 4.94 2.08 17.16
C LYS A 11 5.16 0.62 16.82
N ILE A 12 4.74 -0.23 17.73
CA ILE A 12 4.74 -1.68 17.55
C ILE A 12 3.29 -2.09 17.32
N ILE A 13 3.03 -2.78 16.21
CA ILE A 13 1.74 -3.34 15.84
C ILE A 13 1.90 -4.86 15.84
N ASN A 14 0.97 -5.55 16.49
CA ASN A 14 0.90 -7.00 16.42
C ASN A 14 -0.10 -7.37 15.33
N ASP A 15 0.41 -7.86 14.21
CA ASP A 15 -0.34 -8.39 13.08
C ASP A 15 -0.46 -9.92 13.21
N PRO A 16 -1.63 -10.51 12.97
CA PRO A 16 -1.83 -11.95 13.13
C PRO A 16 -1.10 -12.81 12.08
N VAL A 17 -0.73 -12.24 10.93
CA VAL A 17 -0.06 -12.91 9.82
C VAL A 17 1.46 -12.80 9.96
N HIS A 18 1.96 -11.57 10.20
CA HIS A 18 3.39 -11.26 10.21
C HIS A 18 3.99 -11.12 11.62
N GLY A 19 3.17 -11.26 12.66
CA GLY A 19 3.61 -11.06 14.04
C GLY A 19 3.89 -9.59 14.33
N THR A 20 5.08 -9.28 14.83
CA THR A 20 5.38 -7.92 15.30
C THR A 20 5.91 -7.02 14.19
N ILE A 21 5.07 -6.09 13.72
CA ILE A 21 5.45 -5.04 12.76
C ILE A 21 5.85 -3.78 13.51
N LYS A 22 7.03 -3.23 13.18
CA LYS A 22 7.53 -1.97 13.75
C LYS A 22 7.41 -0.88 12.70
N ILE A 23 6.68 0.18 13.01
CA ILE A 23 6.53 1.35 12.14
C ILE A 23 7.08 2.61 12.82
N SER A 24 7.69 3.48 12.03
CA SER A 24 8.31 4.73 12.48
C SER A 24 8.53 5.67 11.31
N GLY A 25 8.75 6.96 11.59
CA GLY A 25 8.97 7.97 10.55
C GLY A 25 7.79 8.04 9.59
N VAL A 26 8.09 8.11 8.29
CA VAL A 26 7.07 8.22 7.22
C VAL A 26 5.94 7.19 7.34
N LEU A 27 6.24 5.94 7.68
CA LEU A 27 5.21 4.88 7.79
C LEU A 27 4.26 5.11 8.98
N LEU A 28 4.75 5.69 10.08
CA LEU A 28 3.91 6.01 11.23
C LEU A 28 3.00 7.19 10.95
N ASP A 29 3.52 8.21 10.26
CA ASP A 29 2.77 9.40 9.91
C ASP A 29 1.68 9.07 8.89
N ILE A 30 2.00 8.26 7.87
CA ILE A 30 1.02 7.72 6.93
C ILE A 30 -0.02 6.83 7.65
N ALA A 31 0.41 5.90 8.52
CA ALA A 31 -0.50 5.07 9.33
C ALA A 31 -1.47 5.86 10.22
N SER A 32 -1.15 7.12 10.50
CA SER A 32 -1.98 8.01 11.30
C SER A 32 -2.84 8.95 10.46
N SER A 33 -2.69 8.95 9.13
CA SER A 33 -3.40 9.85 8.23
C SER A 33 -4.87 9.43 8.05
N PRO A 34 -5.79 10.39 7.82
CA PRO A 34 -7.19 10.07 7.51
C PRO A 34 -7.34 9.18 6.26
N GLU A 35 -6.50 9.40 5.25
CA GLU A 35 -6.53 8.68 3.98
C GLU A 35 -6.29 7.18 4.18
N LEU A 36 -5.29 6.80 4.98
CA LEU A 36 -5.01 5.40 5.26
C LEU A 36 -5.98 4.82 6.30
N ASN A 37 -6.32 5.56 7.36
CA ASN A 37 -7.27 5.10 8.38
C ASN A 37 -8.64 4.74 7.79
N ARG A 38 -9.05 5.40 6.70
CA ARG A 38 -10.27 5.04 5.94
C ARG A 38 -10.30 3.57 5.52
N LEU A 39 -9.14 2.98 5.19
CA LEU A 39 -9.05 1.58 4.78
C LEU A 39 -9.49 0.60 5.88
N SER A 40 -9.51 1.03 7.16
CA SER A 40 -10.01 0.22 8.28
C SER A 40 -11.51 -0.08 8.19
N GLN A 41 -12.23 0.60 7.29
CA GLN A 41 -13.65 0.40 7.05
C GLN A 41 -13.93 -0.37 5.75
N ILE A 42 -12.88 -0.77 5.03
CA ILE A 42 -12.99 -1.41 3.71
C ILE A 42 -12.51 -2.85 3.83
N ARG A 43 -13.46 -3.79 3.76
CA ARG A 43 -13.15 -5.22 3.80
C ARG A 43 -12.35 -5.63 2.57
N GLN A 44 -11.29 -6.41 2.78
CA GLN A 44 -10.43 -6.93 1.71
C GLN A 44 -11.27 -7.68 0.67
N LEU A 45 -12.03 -8.66 1.14
CA LEU A 45 -12.84 -9.57 0.32
C LEU A 45 -14.30 -9.12 0.11
N GLY A 46 -14.60 -7.84 0.32
CA GLY A 46 -15.95 -7.29 0.10
C GLY A 46 -17.04 -7.99 0.92
N LEU A 47 -17.93 -8.71 0.24
CA LEU A 47 -19.06 -9.43 0.88
C LEU A 47 -18.73 -10.90 1.23
N ALA A 48 -17.50 -11.37 0.99
CA ALA A 48 -17.13 -12.78 1.27
C ALA A 48 -17.32 -13.17 2.74
N TYR A 49 -17.31 -12.21 3.67
CA TYR A 49 -17.60 -12.45 5.09
C TYR A 49 -19.00 -13.07 5.35
N LEU A 50 -19.93 -12.95 4.39
CA LEU A 50 -21.25 -13.61 4.44
C LEU A 50 -21.17 -15.12 4.19
N VAL A 51 -20.09 -15.60 3.61
CA VAL A 51 -19.81 -17.03 3.33
C VAL A 51 -18.71 -17.55 4.25
N PHE A 52 -17.63 -16.79 4.41
CA PHE A 52 -16.50 -17.07 5.29
C PHE A 52 -16.56 -16.15 6.52
N PRO A 53 -17.14 -16.59 7.65
CA PRO A 53 -17.37 -15.72 8.80
C PRO A 53 -16.09 -15.20 9.47
N GLY A 54 -14.91 -15.70 9.10
CA GLY A 54 -13.62 -15.16 9.53
C GLY A 54 -13.11 -13.99 8.67
N ALA A 55 -13.59 -13.81 7.43
CA ALA A 55 -13.09 -12.86 6.43
C ALA A 55 -13.51 -11.40 6.70
N HIS A 56 -13.26 -10.93 7.93
CA HIS A 56 -13.54 -9.59 8.41
C HIS A 56 -12.36 -8.63 8.24
N HIS A 57 -11.22 -9.11 7.76
CA HIS A 57 -10.04 -8.30 7.58
C HIS A 57 -10.26 -7.20 6.53
N THR A 58 -9.53 -6.10 6.73
CA THR A 58 -9.66 -4.85 6.00
C THR A 58 -8.37 -4.53 5.24
N ARG A 59 -8.50 -3.59 4.30
CA ARG A 59 -7.36 -3.11 3.52
C ARG A 59 -6.30 -2.43 4.39
N PHE A 60 -6.65 -1.95 5.58
CA PHE A 60 -5.70 -1.29 6.48
C PHE A 60 -4.59 -2.22 6.96
N GLU A 61 -4.94 -3.38 7.55
CA GLU A 61 -3.94 -4.35 7.99
C GLU A 61 -3.19 -4.98 6.81
N HIS A 62 -3.85 -5.13 5.67
CA HIS A 62 -3.21 -5.56 4.43
C HIS A 62 -2.12 -4.56 3.99
N SER A 63 -2.43 -3.26 3.88
CA SER A 63 -1.44 -2.23 3.53
C SER A 63 -0.25 -2.20 4.49
N LEU A 64 -0.48 -2.39 5.80
CA LEU A 64 0.60 -2.52 6.78
C LEU A 64 1.46 -3.77 6.53
N GLY A 65 0.81 -4.89 6.19
CA GLY A 65 1.47 -6.14 5.84
C GLY A 65 2.30 -6.04 4.56
N VAL A 66 1.76 -5.45 3.50
CA VAL A 66 2.49 -5.22 2.23
C VAL A 66 3.70 -4.33 2.46
N SER A 67 3.56 -3.24 3.22
CA SER A 67 4.70 -2.41 3.63
C SER A 67 5.77 -3.20 4.36
N HIS A 68 5.36 -4.08 5.29
CA HIS A 68 6.27 -4.94 6.04
C HIS A 68 7.01 -5.92 5.11
N VAL A 69 6.28 -6.64 4.25
CA VAL A 69 6.85 -7.61 3.30
C VAL A 69 7.79 -6.91 2.32
N ALA A 70 7.40 -5.78 1.74
CA ALA A 70 8.25 -4.97 0.85
C ALA A 70 9.57 -4.59 1.53
N SER A 71 9.49 -4.19 2.80
CA SER A 71 10.67 -3.83 3.60
C SER A 71 11.59 -5.04 3.87
N LEU A 72 11.02 -6.24 4.04
CA LEU A 72 11.78 -7.48 4.23
C LEU A 72 12.44 -7.92 2.94
N LEU A 73 11.73 -7.89 1.81
CA LEU A 73 12.26 -8.20 0.49
C LEU A 73 13.43 -7.27 0.15
N ALA A 74 13.24 -5.97 0.29
CA ALA A 74 14.27 -4.96 0.02
C ALA A 74 15.54 -5.18 0.86
N ARG A 75 15.38 -5.44 2.16
CA ARG A 75 16.52 -5.73 3.04
C ARG A 75 17.17 -7.07 2.72
N GLY A 76 16.39 -8.09 2.40
CA GLY A 76 16.90 -9.41 1.98
C GLY A 76 17.70 -9.36 0.68
N MET A 77 17.34 -8.43 -0.21
CA MET A 77 18.07 -8.14 -1.45
C MET A 77 19.30 -7.23 -1.24
N GLY A 78 19.51 -6.71 -0.02
CA GLY A 78 20.64 -5.84 0.29
C GLY A 78 20.52 -4.42 -0.28
N LEU A 79 19.29 -3.92 -0.47
CA LEU A 79 19.05 -2.56 -0.95
C LEU A 79 19.41 -1.50 0.10
N ASP A 80 19.73 -0.31 -0.38
CA ASP A 80 20.06 0.82 0.48
C ASP A 80 18.87 1.26 1.35
N PRO A 81 19.11 1.86 2.53
CA PRO A 81 18.04 2.27 3.44
C PRO A 81 17.01 3.21 2.81
N GLU A 82 17.42 4.04 1.85
CA GLU A 82 16.53 4.94 1.13
C GLU A 82 15.57 4.18 0.21
N ASP A 83 16.05 3.13 -0.45
CA ASP A 83 15.23 2.26 -1.29
C ASP A 83 14.27 1.42 -0.45
N VAL A 84 14.74 0.91 0.69
CA VAL A 84 13.89 0.24 1.67
C VAL A 84 12.76 1.18 2.12
N LYS A 85 13.08 2.45 2.42
CA LYS A 85 12.10 3.47 2.80
C LYS A 85 11.10 3.70 1.67
N LEU A 86 11.57 3.92 0.44
CA LEU A 86 10.74 4.18 -0.74
C LEU A 86 9.76 3.03 -1.02
N VAL A 87 10.24 1.78 -1.11
CA VAL A 87 9.36 0.64 -1.42
C VAL A 87 8.41 0.32 -0.28
N SER A 88 8.82 0.48 0.98
CA SER A 88 7.92 0.29 2.12
C SER A 88 6.79 1.33 2.12
N THR A 89 7.11 2.57 1.74
CA THR A 89 6.14 3.66 1.57
C THR A 89 5.21 3.41 0.38
N ALA A 90 5.72 2.95 -0.76
CA ALA A 90 4.86 2.53 -1.86
C ALA A 90 3.93 1.38 -1.45
N GLY A 91 4.46 0.38 -0.72
CA GLY A 91 3.67 -0.76 -0.24
C GLY A 91 2.55 -0.37 0.72
N ILE A 92 2.76 0.59 1.63
CA ILE A 92 1.67 1.04 2.53
C ILE A 92 0.60 1.88 1.81
N LEU A 93 0.96 2.54 0.71
CA LEU A 93 0.07 3.43 -0.05
C LEU A 93 -0.59 2.75 -1.26
N HIS A 94 -0.21 1.52 -1.61
CA HIS A 94 -0.61 0.89 -2.87
C HIS A 94 -2.14 0.78 -3.03
N ASP A 95 -2.85 0.67 -1.91
CA ASP A 95 -4.27 0.38 -1.83
C ASP A 95 -5.14 1.62 -1.52
N LEU A 96 -4.53 2.80 -1.46
CA LEU A 96 -5.13 4.01 -0.88
C LEU A 96 -6.38 4.50 -1.62
N GLY A 97 -6.46 4.25 -2.93
CA GLY A 97 -7.59 4.62 -3.78
C GLY A 97 -8.75 3.63 -3.78
N HIS A 98 -8.71 2.54 -3.02
CA HIS A 98 -9.82 1.59 -3.00
C HIS A 98 -11.09 2.20 -2.39
N GLY A 99 -12.19 2.16 -3.13
CA GLY A 99 -13.52 2.56 -2.64
C GLY A 99 -14.17 1.54 -1.70
N PRO A 100 -15.29 1.92 -1.02
CA PRO A 100 -16.10 0.96 -0.26
C PRO A 100 -16.55 -0.19 -1.17
N PHE A 101 -16.64 -1.42 -0.64
CA PHE A 101 -16.93 -2.65 -1.41
C PHE A 101 -15.88 -3.00 -2.50
N SER A 102 -14.68 -2.42 -2.46
CA SER A 102 -13.52 -2.80 -3.27
C SER A 102 -13.88 -2.89 -4.78
N HIS A 103 -13.52 -3.98 -5.46
CA HIS A 103 -13.76 -4.21 -6.89
C HIS A 103 -15.24 -4.16 -7.31
N THR A 104 -16.18 -4.39 -6.39
CA THR A 104 -17.62 -4.35 -6.73
C THR A 104 -18.07 -2.93 -7.07
N MET A 105 -17.57 -1.92 -6.33
CA MET A 105 -17.84 -0.51 -6.60
C MET A 105 -16.92 0.07 -7.65
N GLU A 106 -15.72 -0.47 -7.82
CA GLU A 106 -14.76 -0.03 -8.84
C GLU A 106 -15.37 -0.05 -10.24
N LYS A 107 -16.06 -1.13 -10.61
CA LYS A 107 -16.76 -1.22 -11.90
C LYS A 107 -17.80 -0.10 -12.08
N VAL A 108 -18.52 0.24 -11.01
CA VAL A 108 -19.52 1.32 -11.03
C VAL A 108 -18.86 2.70 -11.12
N PHE A 109 -17.72 2.90 -10.45
CA PHE A 109 -16.95 4.14 -10.53
C PHE A 109 -16.29 4.34 -11.88
N HIS A 110 -15.68 3.31 -12.45
CA HIS A 110 -15.13 3.33 -13.79
C HIS A 110 -16.22 3.69 -14.83
N ASP A 111 -17.38 3.02 -14.77
CA ASP A 111 -18.47 3.22 -15.73
C ASP A 111 -19.15 4.61 -15.61
N ARG A 112 -19.07 5.27 -14.45
CA ARG A 112 -19.73 6.58 -14.20
C ARG A 112 -18.80 7.78 -14.16
N ILE A 113 -17.56 7.61 -13.71
CA ILE A 113 -16.59 8.68 -13.41
C ILE A 113 -15.31 8.51 -14.24
N GLY A 114 -15.08 7.34 -14.85
CA GLY A 114 -13.91 7.09 -15.69
C GLY A 114 -12.60 7.00 -14.92
N LYS A 115 -12.64 6.80 -13.60
CA LYS A 115 -11.47 6.59 -12.73
C LYS A 115 -11.54 5.23 -12.08
N ASP A 116 -10.43 4.50 -12.13
CA ASP A 116 -10.21 3.29 -11.34
C ASP A 116 -9.53 3.63 -9.99
N HIS A 117 -9.28 2.60 -9.18
CA HIS A 117 -8.64 2.79 -7.87
C HIS A 117 -7.18 3.23 -7.98
N MET A 118 -6.48 2.92 -9.08
CA MET A 118 -5.09 3.33 -9.30
C MET A 118 -5.02 4.83 -9.58
N ALA A 119 -5.89 5.35 -10.45
CA ALA A 119 -6.01 6.78 -10.70
C ALA A 119 -6.33 7.56 -9.42
N LEU A 120 -7.23 7.05 -8.58
CA LEU A 120 -7.53 7.68 -7.29
C LEU A 120 -6.33 7.61 -6.33
N THR A 121 -5.61 6.49 -6.31
CA THR A 121 -4.38 6.33 -5.50
C THR A 121 -3.34 7.37 -5.91
N ARG A 122 -3.08 7.50 -7.21
CA ARG A 122 -2.21 8.55 -7.78
C ARG A 122 -2.65 9.93 -7.28
N ASP A 123 -3.92 10.28 -7.49
CA ASP A 123 -4.44 11.61 -7.13
C ASP A 123 -4.25 11.94 -5.65
N ILE A 124 -4.41 10.94 -4.76
CA ILE A 124 -4.21 11.14 -3.32
C ILE A 124 -2.71 11.32 -3.01
N ILE A 125 -1.84 10.51 -3.62
CA ILE A 125 -0.38 10.59 -3.41
C ILE A 125 0.17 11.91 -3.93
N THR A 126 -0.25 12.38 -5.12
CA THR A 126 0.23 13.62 -5.74
C THR A 126 -0.49 14.88 -5.25
N GLY A 127 -1.56 14.74 -4.46
CA GLY A 127 -2.36 15.87 -3.97
C GLY A 127 -3.32 16.46 -5.01
N GLU A 128 -3.55 15.77 -6.12
CA GLU A 128 -4.54 16.16 -7.15
C GLU A 128 -5.99 15.81 -6.73
N SER A 129 -6.16 14.98 -5.69
CA SER A 129 -7.47 14.61 -5.14
C SER A 129 -8.07 15.76 -4.32
N SER A 130 -9.39 15.92 -4.42
CA SER A 130 -10.12 16.77 -3.47
C SER A 130 -9.99 16.18 -2.07
N ASP A 131 -9.45 16.95 -1.12
CA ASP A 131 -9.36 16.54 0.28
C ASP A 131 -10.77 16.43 0.89
N TRP A 132 -11.40 15.29 0.68
CA TRP A 132 -12.72 14.95 1.22
C TRP A 132 -12.71 14.91 2.75
N SER A 133 -11.55 14.74 3.39
CA SER A 133 -11.46 14.69 4.86
C SER A 133 -11.63 16.08 5.47
N SER A 134 -11.24 17.14 4.77
CA SER A 134 -11.41 18.53 5.19
C SER A 134 -12.87 18.99 5.33
N GLU A 135 -13.82 18.26 4.73
CA GLU A 135 -15.25 18.54 4.88
C GLU A 135 -15.79 18.12 6.25
N TRP A 136 -15.14 17.15 6.90
CA TRP A 136 -15.65 16.48 8.11
C TRP A 136 -14.71 16.59 9.31
N LEU A 137 -13.45 16.97 9.10
CA LEU A 137 -12.43 17.12 10.14
C LEU A 137 -11.99 18.56 10.23
N ASP A 138 -11.85 19.06 11.46
CA ASP A 138 -11.20 20.35 11.70
C ASP A 138 -9.73 20.29 11.23
N PRO A 139 -9.15 21.39 10.71
CA PRO A 139 -7.77 21.39 10.21
C PRO A 139 -6.73 20.89 11.22
N GLU A 140 -6.95 21.14 12.52
CA GLU A 140 -6.07 20.66 13.59
C GLU A 140 -6.20 19.15 13.85
N GLU A 141 -7.35 18.55 13.56
CA GLU A 141 -7.61 17.12 13.72
C GLU A 141 -7.22 16.32 12.47
N ARG A 142 -7.36 16.93 11.28
CA ARG A 142 -7.04 16.32 10.00
C ARG A 142 -5.55 16.01 9.85
N GLY A 143 -4.69 16.96 10.24
CA GLY A 143 -3.23 16.83 10.10
C GLY A 143 -2.72 17.09 8.67
N PRO A 144 -1.48 16.69 8.36
CA PRO A 144 -0.90 16.86 7.02
C PRO A 144 -1.50 15.87 5.99
N THR A 145 -1.57 16.31 4.75
CA THR A 145 -1.88 15.47 3.57
C THR A 145 -0.79 14.41 3.34
N ILE A 146 -1.09 13.37 2.56
CA ILE A 146 -0.08 12.41 2.09
C ILE A 146 1.13 13.08 1.41
N PRO A 147 0.99 13.94 0.40
CA PRO A 147 2.14 14.61 -0.22
C PRO A 147 2.97 15.42 0.78
N GLU A 148 2.33 16.15 1.71
CA GLU A 148 3.05 16.89 2.75
C GLU A 148 3.85 15.96 3.69
N ILE A 149 3.28 14.79 4.04
CA ILE A 149 3.99 13.76 4.82
C ILE A 149 5.19 13.24 4.02
N LEU A 150 5.02 12.91 2.74
CA LEU A 150 6.10 12.40 1.88
C LEU A 150 7.25 13.40 1.75
N GLU A 151 6.93 14.66 1.44
CA GLU A 151 7.91 15.75 1.30
C GLU A 151 8.67 15.99 2.61
N HIS A 152 7.98 15.97 3.77
CA HIS A 152 8.62 16.12 5.08
C HIS A 152 9.65 15.02 5.36
N HIS A 153 9.43 13.80 4.86
CA HIS A 153 10.37 12.67 5.00
C HIS A 153 11.37 12.54 3.83
N GLY A 154 11.41 13.54 2.94
CA GLY A 154 12.34 13.62 1.81
C GLY A 154 12.02 12.65 0.68
N LEU A 155 10.77 12.22 0.55
CA LEU A 155 10.30 11.40 -0.58
C LEU A 155 9.56 12.28 -1.58
N ASP A 156 9.84 12.08 -2.87
CA ASP A 156 9.09 12.75 -3.94
C ASP A 156 7.73 12.06 -4.16
N PRO A 157 6.60 12.77 -4.02
CA PRO A 157 5.28 12.19 -4.28
C PRO A 157 5.13 11.63 -5.70
N GLY A 158 5.78 12.24 -6.69
CA GLY A 158 5.79 11.76 -8.07
C GLY A 158 6.47 10.41 -8.22
N GLU A 159 7.66 10.25 -7.62
CA GLU A 159 8.38 8.98 -7.59
C GLU A 159 7.56 7.88 -6.90
N VAL A 160 6.98 8.16 -5.73
CA VAL A 160 6.13 7.20 -5.00
C VAL A 160 4.90 6.81 -5.83
N ALA A 161 4.20 7.79 -6.42
CA ALA A 161 3.04 7.55 -7.27
C ALA A 161 3.41 6.71 -8.51
N SER A 162 4.56 6.97 -9.13
CA SER A 162 5.02 6.21 -10.30
C SER A 162 5.29 4.74 -9.96
N LEU A 163 5.82 4.47 -8.78
CA LEU A 163 6.10 3.12 -8.29
C LEU A 163 4.81 2.36 -7.95
N VAL A 164 3.83 3.06 -7.37
CA VAL A 164 2.50 2.50 -7.06
C VAL A 164 1.65 2.32 -8.31
N CYS A 165 1.64 3.26 -9.24
CA CYS A 165 0.70 3.26 -10.37
C CYS A 165 1.27 2.71 -11.68
N GLN A 166 2.49 2.17 -11.64
CA GLN A 166 3.19 1.58 -12.79
C GLN A 166 3.37 2.54 -13.98
N GLU A 167 3.50 3.84 -13.71
CA GLU A 167 3.56 4.86 -14.76
C GLU A 167 4.92 4.86 -15.48
N GLY A 168 4.87 5.01 -16.81
CA GLY A 168 6.07 5.16 -17.64
C GLY A 168 6.75 3.85 -18.06
N ARG A 169 6.13 2.68 -17.86
CA ARG A 169 6.59 1.41 -18.45
C ARG A 169 5.69 0.95 -19.60
N PRO A 170 6.26 0.37 -20.67
CA PRO A 170 5.47 -0.29 -21.69
C PRO A 170 4.64 -1.40 -21.04
N SER A 171 3.36 -1.46 -21.38
CA SER A 171 2.48 -2.59 -21.06
C SER A 171 3.07 -3.84 -21.72
N ASN A 172 3.96 -4.55 -21.02
CA ASN A 172 4.25 -5.93 -21.36
C ASN A 172 3.04 -6.73 -20.89
N ASP A 173 2.01 -6.73 -21.75
CA ASP A 173 0.86 -7.65 -21.76
C ASP A 173 1.32 -9.13 -21.92
N SER A 174 2.63 -9.31 -22.07
CA SER A 174 3.36 -10.55 -21.92
C SER A 174 3.94 -10.57 -20.51
N GLN A 175 3.32 -11.34 -19.62
CA GLN A 175 4.05 -12.06 -18.59
C GLN A 175 5.12 -12.89 -19.32
N ASP A 176 6.24 -12.25 -19.67
CA ASP A 176 7.36 -12.97 -20.24
C ASP A 176 7.81 -13.92 -19.15
N LYS A 177 7.60 -15.20 -19.48
CA LYS A 177 7.93 -16.35 -18.68
C LYS A 177 9.30 -16.12 -18.06
N LEU A 178 9.42 -16.48 -16.78
CA LEU A 178 10.71 -16.74 -16.16
C LEU A 178 11.48 -17.70 -17.09
N ASP A 179 12.38 -17.14 -17.90
CA ASP A 179 13.21 -17.92 -18.81
C ASP A 179 14.32 -18.52 -17.94
N VAL A 180 14.02 -19.67 -17.35
CA VAL A 180 14.95 -20.43 -16.52
C VAL A 180 15.83 -21.27 -17.44
N ASP A 181 16.62 -20.61 -18.29
CA ASP A 181 17.74 -21.28 -18.95
C ASP A 181 18.94 -20.34 -19.04
N GLY A 182 20.00 -20.70 -18.30
CA GLY A 182 21.26 -19.94 -18.29
C GLY A 182 21.35 -18.82 -17.25
N GLY A 183 21.12 -19.18 -15.98
CA GLY A 183 21.49 -18.43 -14.77
C GLY A 183 21.95 -16.99 -14.96
N GLN A 184 21.03 -16.04 -14.83
CA GLN A 184 21.34 -14.66 -14.46
C GLN A 184 20.33 -14.15 -13.45
N ALA A 185 20.85 -13.72 -12.32
CA ALA A 185 20.11 -13.01 -11.31
C ALA A 185 19.84 -11.59 -11.86
N TYR A 186 18.58 -11.29 -12.18
CA TYR A 186 18.12 -9.98 -12.68
C TYR A 186 18.12 -8.91 -11.56
N PHE A 187 19.22 -8.74 -10.84
CA PHE A 187 19.34 -7.80 -9.72
C PHE A 187 20.15 -6.54 -10.07
N GLY A 188 20.19 -6.14 -11.35
CA GLY A 188 21.15 -5.14 -11.84
C GLY A 188 20.63 -3.73 -12.15
N GLY A 189 19.33 -3.43 -12.05
CA GLY A 189 18.76 -2.12 -12.42
C GLY A 189 17.63 -1.66 -11.51
N PRO A 190 17.17 -0.40 -11.60
CA PRO A 190 16.09 0.18 -10.77
C PRO A 190 14.75 -0.58 -10.84
N GLU A 191 14.67 -1.59 -11.70
CA GLU A 191 13.54 -2.49 -11.89
C GLU A 191 13.20 -3.35 -10.66
N TYR A 192 14.17 -3.61 -9.77
CA TYR A 192 13.88 -4.39 -8.55
C TYR A 192 12.89 -3.67 -7.62
N ARG A 193 12.93 -2.33 -7.57
CA ARG A 193 12.01 -1.54 -6.71
C ARG A 193 10.57 -1.77 -7.15
N PHE A 194 10.38 -1.80 -8.46
CA PHE A 194 9.11 -2.09 -9.11
C PHE A 194 8.70 -3.53 -8.83
N GLN A 195 9.57 -4.52 -9.05
CA GLN A 195 9.24 -5.93 -8.87
C GLN A 195 8.82 -6.30 -7.44
N ILE A 196 9.31 -5.55 -6.43
CA ILE A 196 8.91 -5.73 -5.03
C ILE A 196 7.44 -5.37 -4.80
N ILE A 197 6.90 -4.37 -5.52
CA ILE A 197 5.52 -3.90 -5.37
C ILE A 197 4.60 -4.51 -6.45
N HIS A 198 5.13 -4.74 -7.64
CA HIS A 198 4.42 -5.22 -8.82
C HIS A 198 5.24 -6.25 -9.58
N SER A 199 4.87 -7.52 -9.46
CA SER A 199 5.40 -8.60 -10.30
C SER A 199 4.49 -9.83 -10.25
N ALA A 200 4.90 -10.93 -10.88
CA ALA A 200 4.22 -12.20 -10.71
C ALA A 200 4.38 -12.80 -9.29
N LEU A 201 5.27 -12.23 -8.47
CA LEU A 201 5.46 -12.56 -7.06
C LEU A 201 5.97 -11.31 -6.32
N ASP A 202 5.05 -10.47 -5.87
CA ASP A 202 5.34 -9.20 -5.18
C ASP A 202 4.86 -9.22 -3.72
N ALA A 203 5.16 -8.11 -3.01
CA ALA A 203 4.79 -7.95 -1.61
C ALA A 203 3.27 -7.94 -1.39
N ASP A 204 2.49 -7.45 -2.36
CA ASP A 204 1.03 -7.46 -2.32
C ASP A 204 0.52 -8.90 -2.30
N GLN A 205 0.86 -9.70 -3.31
CA GLN A 205 0.45 -11.09 -3.42
C GLN A 205 0.90 -11.94 -2.22
N LEU A 206 2.12 -11.71 -1.72
CA LEU A 206 2.64 -12.44 -0.56
C LEU A 206 1.86 -12.14 0.72
N ASP A 207 1.45 -10.88 0.96
CA ASP A 207 0.57 -10.57 2.09
C ASP A 207 -0.84 -11.13 1.86
N PHE A 208 -1.44 -10.82 0.71
CA PHE A 208 -2.79 -11.22 0.34
C PHE A 208 -2.99 -12.73 0.51
N LEU A 209 -2.11 -13.57 -0.05
CA LEU A 209 -2.24 -15.02 -0.01
C LEU A 209 -2.21 -15.55 1.44
N LEU A 210 -1.26 -15.08 2.25
CA LEU A 210 -1.14 -15.52 3.64
C LEU A 210 -2.30 -15.02 4.50
N ARG A 211 -2.68 -13.76 4.32
CA ARG A 211 -3.75 -13.11 5.09
C ARG A 211 -5.10 -13.71 4.76
N ASP A 212 -5.43 -13.85 3.49
CA ASP A 212 -6.73 -14.39 3.08
C ASP A 212 -6.87 -15.85 3.51
N SER A 213 -5.81 -16.66 3.36
CA SER A 213 -5.79 -18.04 3.86
C SER A 213 -6.03 -18.08 5.38
N HIS A 214 -5.34 -17.23 6.15
CA HIS A 214 -5.49 -17.13 7.60
C HIS A 214 -6.94 -16.81 8.01
N TYR A 215 -7.57 -15.83 7.35
CA TYR A 215 -8.93 -15.38 7.71
C TYR A 215 -10.05 -16.23 7.11
N THR A 216 -9.79 -17.00 6.05
CA THR A 216 -10.77 -17.91 5.44
C THR A 216 -10.68 -19.35 5.99
N GLY A 217 -9.60 -19.70 6.69
CA GLY A 217 -9.41 -21.02 7.28
C GLY A 217 -8.82 -22.05 6.32
N GLU A 218 -8.17 -21.59 5.25
CA GLU A 218 -7.42 -22.42 4.31
C GLU A 218 -5.94 -22.45 4.78
N ALA A 219 -5.29 -23.62 4.70
CA ALA A 219 -3.93 -23.85 5.21
C ALA A 219 -2.95 -24.24 4.11
#